data_AF-A0A7V9EA67-F1
#
_entry.id   AF-A0A7V9EA67-F1
#
_cell.length_a   1.000
_cell.length_b   1.000
_cell.length_c   1.000
_cell.angle_alpha   90.00
_cell.angle_beta   90.00
_cell.angle_gamma   90.00
#
_symmetry.space_group_name_H-M   'P 1'
#
loop_
_entity.id
_entity.type
_entity.pdbx_description
1 polymer ?
#
loop_
_entity_poly.entity_id
_entity_poly.type
_entity_poly.pdbx_seq_one_letter_code
_entity_poly.pdbx_strand_id
1 'polypeptide(L)' 'MAAVHDDRPDVLPFDRPLVASDLDDVRFTTTVRGYRMDEVDALLLRLRAEWSERAAPLPPDLADPAPTETDRAG' A
#
# COMPACT_ATOMS: atom_id res chain seq x y z
N MET A 1 6.65 0.91 31.59
CA MET A 1 7.15 1.60 30.39
C MET A 1 6.67 0.80 29.18
N ALA A 2 5.50 1.14 28.64
CA ALA A 2 5.15 0.69 27.30
C ALA A 2 6.04 1.51 26.37
N ALA A 3 6.89 0.85 25.58
CA ALA A 3 7.65 1.53 24.55
C ALA A 3 6.65 2.24 23.64
N VAL A 4 6.54 3.55 23.81
CA VAL A 4 5.98 4.45 22.80
C VAL A 4 6.62 4.01 21.49
N HIS A 5 5.80 3.54 20.55
CA HIS A 5 6.25 3.29 19.20
C HIS A 5 6.55 4.66 18.60
N ASP A 6 7.78 5.13 18.82
CA ASP A 6 8.41 6.26 18.15
C ASP A 6 8.98 5.76 16.82
N ASP A 7 8.13 5.17 15.98
CA ASP A 7 8.42 4.82 14.60
C ASP A 7 7.37 5.54 13.76
N ARG A 8 7.83 6.58 13.10
CA ARG A 8 7.04 7.60 12.42
C ARG A 8 6.24 7.05 11.24
N PRO A 9 5.21 7.80 10.81
CA PRO A 9 4.11 7.24 10.05
C PRO A 9 4.43 7.17 8.56
N ASP A 10 4.81 5.99 8.06
CA ASP A 10 4.41 5.56 6.71
C ASP A 10 2.93 5.10 6.76
N VAL A 11 2.12 5.92 7.43
CA VAL A 11 0.71 5.65 7.66
C VAL A 11 0.02 6.18 6.44
N LEU A 12 -0.73 5.27 5.82
CA LEU A 12 -1.61 5.54 4.71
C LEU A 12 -2.23 6.94 4.78
N PRO A 13 -2.34 7.64 3.64
CA PRO A 13 -2.89 8.98 3.63
C PRO A 13 -4.26 9.03 4.32
N PHE A 14 -4.43 10.01 5.21
CA PHE A 14 -5.68 10.23 5.93
C PHE A 14 -6.45 11.44 5.41
N ASP A 15 -5.75 12.35 4.74
CA ASP A 15 -6.27 13.60 4.20
C ASP A 15 -6.78 13.47 2.76
N ARG A 16 -6.43 12.36 2.08
CA ARG A 16 -6.90 12.02 0.74
C ARG A 16 -7.36 10.56 0.66
N PRO A 17 -8.20 10.21 -0.34
CA PRO A 17 -8.50 8.82 -0.63
C PRO A 17 -7.22 8.02 -0.89
N LEU A 18 -7.24 6.77 -0.43
CA LEU A 18 -6.19 5.80 -0.66
C LEU A 18 -6.16 5.40 -2.15
N VAL A 19 -4.96 5.34 -2.73
CA VAL A 19 -4.72 4.87 -4.10
C VAL A 19 -3.89 3.59 -4.08
N ALA A 20 -3.74 2.93 -5.24
CA ALA A 20 -3.12 1.61 -5.28
C ALA A 20 -1.63 1.65 -4.91
N SER A 21 -0.89 2.67 -5.36
CA SER A 21 0.53 2.87 -4.98
C SER A 21 0.76 3.11 -3.49
N ASP A 22 -0.20 3.68 -2.77
CA ASP A 22 -0.05 3.90 -1.33
C ASP A 22 0.19 2.58 -0.57
N LEU A 23 -0.28 1.45 -1.12
CA LEU A 23 -0.09 0.12 -0.53
C LEU A 23 1.34 -0.42 -0.70
N ASP A 24 2.09 0.05 -1.70
CA ASP A 24 3.47 -0.38 -1.94
C ASP A 24 4.45 0.22 -0.91
N ASP A 25 4.11 1.37 -0.34
CA ASP A 25 4.96 2.08 0.64
C ASP A 25 4.63 1.73 2.10
N VAL A 26 3.58 0.93 2.37
CA VAL A 26 3.18 0.58 3.74
C VAL A 26 4.23 -0.27 4.43
N ARG A 27 4.54 0.10 5.67
CA ARG A 27 5.43 -0.66 6.55
C ARG A 27 4.73 -1.10 7.82
N PHE A 28 4.84 -2.40 8.12
CA PHE A 28 4.31 -2.98 9.35
C PHE A 28 5.42 -3.32 10.32
N THR A 29 5.22 -2.99 11.60
CA THR A 29 6.11 -3.42 12.69
C THR A 29 5.97 -4.93 12.92
N THR A 30 7.10 -5.63 13.05
CA THR A 30 7.11 -7.07 13.34
C THR A 30 7.05 -7.33 14.85
N THR A 31 6.34 -8.38 15.25
CA THR A 31 6.25 -8.81 16.65
C THR A 31 6.42 -10.33 16.77
N VAL A 32 6.82 -10.80 17.94
CA VAL A 32 7.14 -12.23 18.22
C VAL A 32 5.93 -13.17 17.95
N ARG A 33 4.71 -12.65 17.89
CA ARG A 33 3.48 -13.40 17.54
C ARG A 33 2.66 -12.71 16.45
N GLY A 34 3.32 -11.99 15.54
CA GLY A 34 2.68 -11.31 14.42
C GLY A 34 2.32 -12.25 13.26
N TYR A 35 1.65 -11.70 12.25
CA TYR A 35 1.43 -12.37 10.98
C TYR A 35 2.75 -12.62 10.24
N ARG A 36 2.75 -13.62 9.37
CA ARG A 36 3.88 -13.92 8.50
C ARG A 36 3.99 -12.86 7.41
N MET A 37 5.21 -12.35 7.18
CA MET A 37 5.44 -11.29 6.20
C MET A 37 5.01 -11.69 4.79
N ASP A 38 5.26 -12.94 4.38
CA ASP A 38 4.87 -13.48 3.08
C ASP A 38 3.34 -13.52 2.86
N GLU A 39 2.57 -13.85 3.91
CA GLU A 39 1.11 -13.83 3.84
C GLU A 39 0.56 -12.39 3.75
N VAL A 40 1.19 -11.46 4.48
CA VAL A 40 0.82 -10.05 4.44
C VAL A 40 1.16 -9.45 3.08
N ASP A 41 2.35 -9.70 2.54
CA ASP A 41 2.78 -9.21 1.23
C ASP A 41 1.87 -9.74 0.10
N ALA A 42 1.51 -11.03 0.14
CA ALA A 42 0.58 -11.60 -0.82
C ALA A 42 -0.82 -10.96 -0.74
N LEU A 43 -1.29 -10.67 0.46
CA LEU A 43 -2.56 -9.97 0.68
C LEU A 43 -2.51 -8.53 0.15
N LEU A 44 -1.44 -7.78 0.44
CA LEU A 44 -1.26 -6.41 -0.03
C LEU A 44 -1.19 -6.35 -1.55
N LEU A 45 -0.46 -7.26 -2.19
CA LEU A 45 -0.36 -7.33 -3.65
C LEU A 45 -1.74 -7.57 -4.29
N ARG A 46 -2.53 -8.49 -3.71
CA ARG A 46 -3.91 -8.72 -4.16
C ARG A 46 -4.77 -7.49 -3.94
N LEU A 47 -4.66 -6.84 -2.79
CA LEU A 47 -5.44 -5.64 -2.47
C LEU A 47 -5.13 -4.50 -3.43
N ARG A 48 -3.86 -4.31 -3.80
CA ARG A 48 -3.42 -3.34 -4.80
C ARG A 48 -4.10 -3.56 -6.16
N ALA A 49 -4.14 -4.81 -6.64
CA ALA A 49 -4.84 -5.14 -7.87
C ALA A 49 -6.34 -4.82 -7.78
N GLU A 50 -7.01 -5.24 -6.70
CA GLU A 50 -8.44 -4.96 -6.50
C GLU A 50 -8.73 -3.46 -6.36
N TRP A 51 -7.83 -2.68 -5.75
CA TRP A 51 -7.99 -1.23 -5.58
C TRP A 51 -7.82 -0.49 -6.90
N SER A 52 -6.86 -0.92 -7.73
CA SER A 52 -6.65 -0.35 -9.06
C SER A 52 -7.86 -0.56 -9.98
N GLU A 53 -8.56 -1.68 -9.85
CA GLU A 53 -9.78 -1.97 -10.62
C GLU A 53 -11.00 -1.16 -10.15
N ARG A 54 -11.08 -0.86 -8.85
CA ARG A 54 -12.22 -0.18 -8.23
C ARG A 54 -12.05 1.33 -8.10
N ALA A 55 -10.85 1.85 -8.33
CA ALA A 55 -10.55 3.26 -8.16
C ALA A 55 -11.48 4.14 -9.03
N ALA A 56 -12.15 5.10 -8.39
CA ALA A 56 -12.83 6.17 -9.11
C ALA A 56 -11.78 7.06 -9.79
N PRO A 57 -12.15 7.85 -10.82
CA PRO A 57 -11.22 8.76 -11.47
C PRO A 57 -10.54 9.68 -10.44
N LEU A 58 -9.22 9.55 -10.34
CA LEU A 58 -8.39 10.34 -9.43
C LEU A 58 -7.99 11.65 -10.09
N PRO A 59 -7.80 12.73 -9.31
CA PRO A 59 -7.16 13.93 -9.84
C PRO A 59 -5.73 13.58 -10.30
N PRO A 60 -5.22 14.25 -11.34
CA PRO A 60 -4.01 13.83 -12.06
C PRO A 60 -2.74 13.84 -11.20
N ASP A 61 -2.72 14.60 -10.11
CA ASP A 61 -1.63 14.65 -9.15
C ASP A 61 -1.58 13.44 -8.18
N LEU A 62 -2.71 12.72 -8.05
CA LEU A 62 -2.83 11.52 -7.22
C LEU A 62 -2.95 10.23 -8.03
N ALA A 63 -3.10 10.35 -9.35
CA ALA A 63 -3.27 9.20 -10.22
C ALA A 63 -1.96 8.41 -10.31
N ASP A 64 -2.08 7.09 -10.16
CA ASP A 64 -0.98 6.18 -10.43
C ASP A 64 -0.47 6.38 -11.86
N PRO A 65 0.86 6.40 -12.08
CA PRO A 65 1.39 6.49 -13.43
C PRO A 65 0.83 5.31 -14.22
N ALA A 66 0.20 5.62 -15.37
CA ALA A 66 -0.37 4.58 -16.21
C ALA A 66 0.68 3.48 -16.44
N PRO A 67 0.33 2.19 -16.26
CA PRO A 67 1.29 1.10 -16.40
C PRO A 67 1.96 1.24 -17.76
N THR A 68 3.26 1.49 -17.72
CA THR A 68 4.05 1.70 -18.93
C THR A 68 4.06 0.38 -19.70
N GLU A 69 4.05 0.42 -21.02
CA GLU A 69 3.87 -0.76 -21.88
C GLU A 69 4.85 -1.92 -21.59
N THR A 70 6.00 -1.63 -20.96
CA THR A 70 6.95 -2.60 -20.41
C THR A 70 6.36 -3.54 -19.35
N ASP A 71 5.39 -3.08 -18.56
CA ASP A 71 4.76 -3.85 -17.47
C ASP A 71 3.74 -4.88 -17.99
N ARG A 72 3.11 -4.64 -19.16
CA ARG A 72 2.14 -5.58 -19.77
C ARG A 72 2.78 -6.72 -20.56
N ALA A 73 4.09 -6.67 -20.79
CA ALA A 73 4.81 -7.60 -21.64
C ALA A 73 5.56 -8.71 -20.86
N GLY A 74 5.49 -8.72 -19.53
CA GLY A 74 6.03 -9.77 -18.65
C GLY A 74 4.96 -10.74 -18.18
#